data_AF-A0A257Y9K2-F1
#
_entry.id   AF-A0A257Y9K2-F1
#
_cell.length_a   1.000
_cell.length_b   1.000
_cell.length_c   1.000
_cell.angle_alpha   90.00
_cell.angle_beta   90.00
_cell.angle_gamma   90.00
#
_symmetry.space_group_name_H-M   'P 1'
#
loop_
_entity.id
_entity.type
_entity.pdbx_description
1 polymer ?
#
loop_
_entity_poly.entity_id
_entity_poly.type
_entity_poly.pdbx_seq_one_letter_code
_entity_poly.pdbx_strand_id
1 'polypeptide(L)'
;MIASAYRSSADQKELYDLYMTTRGQAFTQQHVAEPGSSEHQTGMSIDVSTLTNTCLSDSDTCTLQPQDILWVEENAPRYGFIQRYPSGKQSITGINGEQWHYRYVGVALAQFLTKHKLTLDEFVEQTKL
;
A
#
# COMPACT_ATOMS: atom_id res chain seq x y z
N MET A 1 8.31 9.14 7.01
CA MET A 1 8.47 8.10 8.05
C MET A 1 7.80 6.82 7.60
N ILE A 2 8.19 5.67 8.17
CA ILE A 2 7.47 4.41 7.99
C ILE A 2 6.36 4.36 9.04
N ALA A 3 5.11 4.23 8.61
CA ALA A 3 3.94 4.15 9.47
C ALA A 3 3.57 2.70 9.80
N SER A 4 3.75 1.78 8.84
CA SER A 4 3.45 0.36 8.99
C SER A 4 4.31 -0.45 8.02
N ALA A 5 4.66 -1.68 8.39
CA ALA A 5 5.57 -2.55 7.63
C ALA A 5 5.14 -4.02 7.80
N TYR A 6 6.00 -4.90 8.32
CA TYR A 6 5.57 -6.27 8.63
C TYR A 6 4.37 -6.28 9.60
N ARG A 7 3.36 -7.07 9.29
CA ARG A 7 2.19 -7.32 10.15
C ARG A 7 1.91 -8.81 10.17
N SER A 8 1.76 -9.41 11.35
CA SER A 8 1.48 -10.84 11.45
C SER A 8 0.05 -11.15 10.96
N SER A 9 -0.23 -12.42 10.68
CA SER A 9 -1.59 -12.85 10.34
C SER A 9 -2.60 -12.58 11.46
N ALA A 10 -2.16 -12.65 12.72
CA ALA A 10 -3.01 -12.37 13.87
C ALA A 10 -3.34 -10.87 13.95
N ASP A 11 -2.35 -10.00 13.83
CA ASP A 11 -2.57 -8.54 13.86
C ASP A 11 -3.41 -8.08 12.66
N GLN A 12 -3.24 -8.70 11.47
CA GLN A 12 -4.08 -8.42 10.31
C GLN A 12 -5.54 -8.79 10.58
N LYS A 13 -5.78 -9.92 11.27
CA LYS A 13 -7.13 -10.32 11.68
C LYS A 13 -7.75 -9.33 12.66
N GLU A 14 -7.01 -8.93 13.68
CA GLU A 14 -7.49 -7.94 14.65
C GLU A 14 -7.85 -6.61 13.98
N LEU A 15 -7.00 -6.13 13.06
CA LEU A 15 -7.27 -4.92 12.28
C LEU A 15 -8.52 -5.04 11.41
N TYR A 16 -8.67 -6.17 10.70
CA TYR A 16 -9.82 -6.41 9.84
C TYR A 16 -11.13 -6.48 10.64
N ASP A 17 -11.13 -7.20 11.76
CA ASP A 17 -12.30 -7.31 12.65
C ASP A 17 -12.65 -5.95 13.28
N LEU A 18 -11.64 -5.14 13.66
CA LEU A 18 -11.84 -3.78 14.14
C LEU A 18 -12.51 -2.90 13.08
N TYR A 19 -12.07 -2.95 11.83
CA TYR A 19 -12.65 -2.12 10.77
C TYR A 19 -14.05 -2.61 10.38
N MET A 20 -14.29 -3.92 10.40
CA MET A 20 -15.63 -4.49 10.21
C MET A 20 -16.64 -3.92 11.20
N THR A 21 -16.23 -3.79 12.47
CA THR A 21 -17.10 -3.26 13.53
C THR A 21 -17.21 -1.73 13.52
N THR A 22 -16.12 -1.01 13.26
CA THR A 22 -16.08 0.46 13.40
C THR A 22 -16.39 1.23 12.12
N ARG A 23 -16.15 0.64 10.94
CA ARG A 23 -16.32 1.27 9.62
C ARG A 23 -17.32 0.52 8.72
N GLY A 24 -17.66 -0.72 9.06
CA GLY A 24 -18.60 -1.55 8.32
C GLY A 24 -17.96 -2.31 7.15
N GLN A 25 -18.72 -3.29 6.63
CA GLN A 25 -18.22 -4.24 5.64
C GLN A 25 -17.72 -3.59 4.35
N ALA A 26 -18.53 -2.70 3.76
CA ALA A 26 -18.20 -2.10 2.46
C ALA A 26 -16.89 -1.29 2.50
N PHE A 27 -16.69 -0.50 3.57
CA PHE A 27 -15.44 0.25 3.74
C PHE A 27 -14.25 -0.69 3.96
N THR A 28 -14.43 -1.70 4.82
CA THR A 28 -13.35 -2.62 5.21
C THR A 28 -12.85 -3.42 4.01
N GLN A 29 -13.75 -4.02 3.23
CA GLN A 29 -13.39 -4.83 2.06
C GLN A 29 -12.68 -4.01 0.96
N GLN A 30 -12.82 -2.69 0.96
CA GLN A 30 -12.17 -1.81 -0.03
C GLN A 30 -10.80 -1.29 0.39
N HIS A 31 -10.43 -1.35 1.68
CA HIS A 31 -9.21 -0.72 2.20
C HIS A 31 -8.35 -1.66 3.07
N VAL A 32 -8.92 -2.76 3.57
CA VAL A 32 -8.21 -3.69 4.45
C VAL A 32 -8.25 -5.06 3.81
N ALA A 33 -7.07 -5.55 3.42
CA ALA A 33 -6.93 -6.89 2.91
C ALA A 33 -7.42 -7.93 3.93
N GLU A 34 -8.06 -8.99 3.44
CA GLU A 34 -8.49 -10.09 4.30
C GLU A 34 -7.28 -10.76 4.99
N PRO A 35 -7.46 -11.32 6.20
CA PRO A 35 -6.38 -12.01 6.89
C PRO A 35 -5.84 -13.18 6.05
N GLY A 36 -4.53 -13.19 5.79
CA GLY A 36 -3.90 -14.15 4.87
C GLY A 36 -3.65 -13.61 3.46
N SER A 37 -4.28 -12.49 3.10
CA SER A 37 -4.16 -11.84 1.79
C SER A 37 -3.42 -10.50 1.85
N SER A 38 -2.94 -10.08 3.03
CA SER A 38 -2.23 -8.82 3.20
C SER A 38 -0.76 -8.96 2.85
N GLU A 39 -0.27 -8.12 1.92
CA GLU A 39 1.14 -8.15 1.51
C GLU A 39 2.10 -7.74 2.64
N HIS A 40 1.63 -7.01 3.66
CA HIS A 40 2.39 -6.74 4.89
C HIS A 40 2.84 -8.02 5.60
N GLN A 41 2.10 -9.12 5.47
CA GLN A 41 2.45 -10.41 6.07
C GLN A 41 3.72 -11.01 5.44
N THR A 42 4.12 -10.55 4.25
CA THR A 42 5.37 -10.97 3.60
C THR A 42 6.58 -10.15 4.04
N GLY A 43 6.38 -9.03 4.74
CA GLY A 43 7.43 -8.05 5.04
C GLY A 43 7.93 -7.25 3.83
N MET A 44 7.28 -7.38 2.67
CA MET A 44 7.67 -6.68 1.44
C MET A 44 6.89 -5.38 1.20
N SER A 45 5.92 -5.05 2.05
CA SER A 45 5.11 -3.83 1.93
C SER A 45 5.34 -2.88 3.10
N ILE A 46 5.30 -1.58 2.79
CA ILE A 46 5.41 -0.49 3.76
C ILE A 46 4.32 0.55 3.49
N ASP A 47 3.78 1.11 4.57
CA ASP A 47 2.99 2.33 4.53
C ASP A 47 3.89 3.50 4.91
N VAL A 48 3.91 4.55 4.09
CA VAL A 48 4.71 5.75 4.31
C VAL A 48 3.84 6.96 4.64
N SER A 49 4.35 7.82 5.51
CA SER A 49 3.66 9.06 5.90
C SER A 49 4.66 10.22 6.05
N THR A 50 4.17 11.45 6.07
CA THR A 50 5.01 12.62 6.31
C THR A 50 5.15 12.86 7.81
N LEU A 51 6.38 12.99 8.28
CA LEU A 51 6.62 13.36 9.68
C LEU A 51 6.38 14.85 9.85
N THR A 52 5.30 15.20 10.55
CA THR A 52 4.94 16.58 10.90
C THR A 52 4.86 16.74 12.42
N ASN A 53 4.82 17.98 12.91
CA ASN A 53 4.61 18.23 14.35
C ASN A 53 3.26 17.67 14.84
N THR A 54 2.21 17.71 14.01
CA THR A 54 0.90 17.13 14.33
C THR A 54 0.99 15.61 14.47
N CYS A 55 1.71 14.97 13.55
CA CYS A 55 1.99 13.53 13.58
C CYS A 55 2.78 13.11 14.84
N LEU A 56 3.69 13.97 15.33
CA LEU A 56 4.41 13.73 16.59
C LEU A 56 3.51 13.81 17.83
N SER A 57 2.46 14.64 17.80
CA SER A 57 1.49 14.75 18.91
C SER A 57 0.40 13.68 18.87
N ASP A 58 0.04 13.19 17.68
CA ASP A 58 -0.96 12.15 17.47
C ASP A 58 -0.63 11.35 16.20
N SER A 59 -0.16 10.12 16.37
CA SER A 59 0.27 9.27 15.25
C SER A 59 -0.87 8.88 14.30
N ASP A 60 -2.11 8.89 14.78
CA ASP A 60 -3.27 8.52 13.97
C ASP A 60 -3.62 9.62 12.95
N THR A 61 -3.07 10.82 13.13
CA THR A 61 -3.23 11.96 12.21
C THR A 61 -2.15 12.03 11.12
N CYS A 62 -1.15 11.14 11.17
CA CYS A 62 -0.06 11.14 10.21
C CYS A 62 -0.58 10.82 8.81
N THR A 63 -0.51 11.80 7.90
CA THR A 63 -0.88 11.64 6.49
C THR A 63 0.30 11.99 5.59
N LEU A 64 0.38 11.33 4.43
CA LEU A 64 1.37 11.66 3.42
C LEU A 64 0.98 12.98 2.73
N GLN A 65 1.84 13.99 2.82
CA GLN A 65 1.57 15.33 2.30
C GLN A 65 1.73 15.37 0.77
N PRO A 66 1.00 16.25 0.05
CA PRO A 66 1.02 16.31 -1.42
C PRO A 66 2.42 16.39 -2.04
N GLN A 67 3.31 17.21 -1.47
CA GLN A 67 4.69 17.34 -1.98
C GLN A 67 5.51 16.05 -1.80
N ASP A 68 5.24 15.30 -0.74
CA ASP A 68 5.96 14.05 -0.46
C ASP A 68 5.39 12.90 -1.29
N ILE A 69 4.07 12.90 -1.56
CA ILE A 69 3.44 11.95 -2.50
C ILE A 69 4.17 12.00 -3.84
N LEU A 70 4.29 13.18 -4.43
CA LEU A 70 4.94 13.36 -5.73
C LEU A 70 6.38 12.86 -5.72
N TRP A 71 7.14 13.19 -4.67
CA TRP A 71 8.53 12.78 -4.56
C TRP A 71 8.67 11.26 -4.44
N VAL A 72 7.84 10.62 -3.61
CA VAL A 72 7.90 9.15 -3.41
C VAL A 72 7.44 8.43 -4.67
N GLU A 73 6.35 8.86 -5.33
CA GLU A 73 5.87 8.26 -6.58
C GLU A 73 6.95 8.32 -7.68
N GLU A 74 7.69 9.43 -7.79
CA GLU A 74 8.78 9.58 -8.76
C GLU A 74 10.02 8.74 -8.42
N ASN A 75 10.36 8.60 -7.14
CA ASN A 75 11.65 8.02 -6.72
C ASN A 75 11.58 6.57 -6.26
N ALA A 76 10.45 6.09 -5.74
CA ALA A 76 10.28 4.73 -5.22
C ALA A 76 10.75 3.63 -6.21
N PRO A 77 10.49 3.72 -7.53
CA PRO A 77 10.90 2.68 -8.48
C PRO A 77 12.41 2.52 -8.60
N ARG A 78 13.18 3.60 -8.33
CA ARG A 78 14.65 3.57 -8.32
C ARG A 78 15.20 2.66 -7.22
N TYR A 79 14.41 2.43 -6.18
CA TYR A 79 14.75 1.60 -5.03
C TYR A 79 13.98 0.28 -4.98
N GLY A 80 13.26 -0.06 -6.05
CA GLY A 80 12.54 -1.33 -6.18
C GLY A 80 11.15 -1.36 -5.57
N PHE A 81 10.58 -0.19 -5.25
CA PHE A 81 9.22 -0.06 -4.74
C PHE A 81 8.26 0.46 -5.82
N ILE A 82 7.03 -0.02 -5.79
CA ILE A 82 5.90 0.50 -6.57
C ILE A 82 4.80 0.98 -5.64
N GLN A 83 4.04 2.00 -6.05
CA GLN A 83 2.75 2.27 -5.42
C GLN A 83 1.82 1.08 -5.73
N ARG A 84 1.45 0.30 -4.71
CA ARG A 84 0.80 -1.00 -4.93
C ARG A 84 -0.64 -0.87 -5.43
N TYR A 85 -1.34 0.17 -4.97
CA TYR A 85 -2.75 0.43 -5.27
C TYR A 85 -2.92 1.85 -5.85
N PRO A 86 -2.69 2.03 -7.16
CA PRO A 86 -2.91 3.32 -7.82
C PRO A 86 -4.41 3.67 -7.89
N SER A 87 -4.72 4.96 -7.80
CA SER A 87 -6.09 5.44 -8.00
C SER A 87 -6.60 5.08 -9.42
N GLY A 88 -7.83 4.60 -9.51
CA GLY A 88 -8.46 4.20 -10.77
C GLY A 88 -8.18 2.76 -11.20
N LYS A 89 -7.41 1.98 -10.41
CA LYS A 89 -7.09 0.56 -10.66
C LYS A 89 -7.77 -0.39 -9.66
N GLN A 90 -8.82 0.07 -8.98
CA GLN A 90 -9.51 -0.71 -7.94
C GLN A 90 -10.19 -1.96 -8.50
N SER A 91 -10.73 -1.88 -9.72
CA SER A 91 -11.35 -3.03 -10.41
C SER A 91 -10.36 -4.14 -10.76
N ILE A 92 -9.06 -3.84 -10.75
CA ILE A 92 -7.98 -4.79 -11.05
C ILE A 92 -7.36 -5.30 -9.75
N THR A 93 -7.03 -4.40 -8.83
CA THR A 93 -6.30 -4.73 -7.59
C THR A 93 -7.20 -5.18 -6.45
N GLY A 94 -8.51 -4.92 -6.54
CA GLY A 94 -9.49 -5.19 -5.48
C GLY A 94 -9.45 -4.21 -4.30
N ILE A 95 -8.51 -3.27 -4.27
CA ILE A 95 -8.31 -2.31 -3.18
C ILE A 95 -8.40 -0.87 -3.71
N ASN A 96 -8.90 0.04 -2.89
CA ASN A 96 -8.97 1.46 -3.21
C ASN A 96 -7.58 2.09 -3.39
N GLY A 97 -7.54 3.28 -3.99
CA GLY A 97 -6.27 3.96 -4.23
C GLY A 97 -5.59 4.35 -2.91
N GLU A 98 -4.36 3.90 -2.70
CA GLU A 98 -3.57 4.17 -1.49
C GLU A 98 -2.25 4.83 -1.88
N GLN A 99 -2.13 6.14 -1.60
CA GLN A 99 -0.91 6.90 -1.91
C GLN A 99 0.26 6.58 -0.98
N TRP A 100 -0.03 5.97 0.17
CA TRP A 100 0.94 5.63 1.20
C TRP A 100 1.49 4.21 1.08
N HIS A 101 0.83 3.29 0.36
CA HIS A 101 1.18 1.87 0.37
C HIS A 101 2.13 1.49 -0.77
N TYR A 102 3.34 1.06 -0.41
CA TYR A 102 4.39 0.69 -1.35
C TYR A 102 4.83 -0.75 -1.18
N ARG A 103 4.98 -1.46 -2.31
CA ARG A 103 5.39 -2.85 -2.38
C ARG A 103 6.77 -2.98 -3.01
N TYR A 104 7.68 -3.68 -2.35
CA TYR A 104 8.97 -4.07 -2.91
C TYR A 104 8.81 -5.22 -3.92
N VAL A 105 9.33 -5.01 -5.13
CA VAL A 105 9.34 -5.99 -6.23
C VAL A 105 10.71 -6.12 -6.89
N GLY A 106 11.73 -5.41 -6.37
CA GLY A 106 13.06 -5.31 -6.96
C GLY A 106 13.14 -4.20 -8.02
N VAL A 107 14.35 -3.63 -8.20
CA VAL A 107 14.59 -2.42 -9.00
C VAL A 107 14.14 -2.58 -10.45
N ALA A 108 14.54 -3.67 -11.11
CA ALA A 108 14.23 -3.87 -12.54
C ALA A 108 12.73 -3.94 -12.81
N LEU A 109 11.99 -4.72 -12.00
CA LEU A 109 10.55 -4.86 -12.15
C LEU A 109 9.82 -3.55 -11.78
N ALA A 110 10.20 -2.88 -10.70
CA ALA A 110 9.57 -1.62 -10.30
C ALA A 110 9.69 -0.56 -11.40
N GLN A 111 10.89 -0.38 -11.97
CA GLN A 111 11.10 0.55 -13.09
C GLN A 111 10.28 0.18 -14.33
N PHE A 112 10.18 -1.12 -14.65
CA PHE A 112 9.35 -1.60 -15.75
C PHE A 112 7.87 -1.27 -15.53
N LEU A 113 7.31 -1.64 -14.38
CA LEU A 113 5.90 -1.41 -14.06
C LEU A 113 5.56 0.08 -14.10
N THR A 114 6.39 0.94 -13.51
CA THR A 114 6.20 2.40 -13.54
C THR A 114 6.22 2.95 -14.97
N LYS A 115 7.22 2.56 -15.78
CA LYS A 115 7.35 3.02 -17.17
C LYS A 115 6.13 2.65 -18.01
N HIS A 116 5.57 1.47 -17.77
CA HIS A 116 4.43 0.94 -18.51
C HIS A 116 3.08 1.23 -17.86
N LYS A 117 3.05 1.92 -16.71
CA LYS A 117 1.84 2.22 -15.93
C LYS A 117 1.02 0.97 -15.60
N LEU A 118 1.70 -0.13 -15.30
CA LEU A 118 1.12 -1.41 -14.94
C LEU A 118 1.06 -1.58 -13.44
N THR A 119 -0.03 -2.18 -12.96
CA THR A 119 -0.09 -2.79 -11.63
C THR A 119 0.69 -4.10 -11.60
N LEU A 120 1.02 -4.59 -10.40
CA LEU A 120 1.62 -5.92 -10.25
C LEU A 120 0.67 -7.01 -10.77
N ASP A 121 -0.63 -6.85 -10.53
CA ASP A 121 -1.68 -7.79 -10.96
C ASP A 121 -1.75 -7.90 -12.48
N GLU A 122 -1.74 -6.76 -13.19
CA GLU A 122 -1.69 -6.75 -14.67
C GLU A 122 -0.44 -7.45 -15.19
N PHE A 123 0.71 -7.23 -14.56
CA PHE A 123 1.96 -7.88 -14.96
C PHE A 123 1.92 -9.39 -14.76
N VAL A 124 1.43 -9.86 -13.60
CA VAL A 124 1.31 -11.30 -13.31
C VAL A 124 0.33 -11.96 -14.30
N GLU A 125 -0.83 -11.34 -14.56
CA GLU A 125 -1.82 -11.89 -15.52
C GLU A 125 -1.27 -11.95 -16.95
N GLN A 126 -0.46 -10.96 -17.36
CA GLN A 126 0.17 -10.93 -18.69
C GLN A 126 1.31 -11.95 -18.84
N THR A 127 2.02 -12.25 -17.74
CA THR A 127 3.22 -13.08 -17.79
C THR A 127 2.97 -14.56 -17.54
N LYS A 128 1.79 -14.93 -17.00
CA LYS A 128 1.35 -16.30 -16.71
C LYS A 128 2.52 -17.27 -16.49
N LEU A 129 3.24 -17.03 -15.39
CA LEU A 129 4.02 -18.06 -14.73
C LEU A 129 3.06 -19.09 -14.11
#